data_AF-A0A969QSB0-F1
#
_entry.id   AF-A0A969QSB0-F1
#
_cell.length_a   1.000
_cell.length_b   1.000
_cell.length_c   1.000
_cell.angle_alpha   90.00
_cell.angle_beta   90.00
_cell.angle_gamma   90.00
#
_symmetry.space_group_name_H-M   'P 1'
#
loop_
_entity.id
_entity.type
_entity.pdbx_description
1 polymer ?
#
loop_
_entity_poly.entity_id
_entity_poly.type
_entity_poly.pdbx_seq_one_letter_code
_entity_poly.pdbx_strand_id
1 'polypeptide(L)' 'MRALGFQPTDANWEVALVGKNLSDEEYFTGGFDIGGLGIAAAYLNLPRQYGIEFVYRFE' A
#
# COMPACT_ATOMS: atom_id res chain seq x y z
N MET A 1 -2.04 -5.94 -2.43
CA MET A 1 -1.06 -5.14 -3.18
C MET A 1 -0.85 -5.82 -4.52
N ARG A 2 -0.80 -5.07 -5.63
CA ARG A 2 -0.47 -5.59 -6.96
C ARG A 2 0.77 -4.87 -7.47
N ALA A 3 1.61 -5.58 -8.21
CA ALA A 3 2.83 -5.01 -8.80
C ALA A 3 3.04 -5.59 -10.20
N LEU A 4 3.60 -4.76 -11.10
CA LEU A 4 4.11 -5.16 -12.41
C LEU A 4 5.56 -4.71 -12.48
N GLY A 5 6.47 -5.67 -12.60
CA GLY A 5 7.91 -5.44 -12.54
C GLY A 5 8.63 -5.77 -13.85
N PHE A 6 9.77 -5.11 -14.05
CA PHE A 6 10.75 -5.43 -15.08
C PHE A 6 12.14 -5.47 -14.46
N GLN A 7 12.90 -6.50 -14.83
CA GLN A 7 14.31 -6.66 -14.49
C GLN A 7 15.07 -7.12 -15.75
N PRO A 8 16.21 -6.51 -16.09
CA PRO A 8 17.10 -6.98 -17.16
C PRO A 8 17.84 -8.26 -16.72
N THR A 9 18.39 -8.99 -17.70
CA THR A 9 19.05 -10.30 -17.49
C THR A 9 20.26 -10.22 -16.57
N ASP A 10 21.01 -9.13 -16.63
CA ASP A 10 22.17 -8.85 -15.77
C ASP A 10 21.78 -8.45 -14.33
N ALA A 11 20.48 -8.22 -14.08
CA ALA A 11 19.90 -7.95 -12.77
C ALA A 11 20.58 -6.81 -11.99
N ASN A 12 21.24 -5.88 -12.66
CA ASN A 12 21.88 -4.71 -12.07
C ASN A 12 20.86 -3.68 -11.54
N TRP A 13 19.66 -3.65 -12.11
CA TRP A 13 18.56 -2.81 -11.63
C TRP A 13 17.19 -3.48 -11.79
N GLU A 14 16.17 -2.96 -11.14
CA GLU A 14 14.77 -3.40 -11.26
C GLU A 14 13.85 -2.18 -11.16
N VAL A 15 12.73 -2.21 -11.89
CA VAL A 15 11.66 -1.22 -11.74
C VAL A 15 10.31 -1.92 -11.63
N ALA A 16 9.43 -1.40 -10.78
CA ALA A 16 8.06 -1.90 -10.66
C ALA A 16 7.05 -0.77 -10.54
N LEU A 17 5.90 -0.95 -11.21
CA LEU A 17 4.69 -0.19 -10.94
C LEU A 17 3.91 -0.90 -9.85
N VAL A 18 3.64 -0.21 -8.75
CA VAL A 18 2.90 -0.76 -7.60
C VAL A 18 1.56 -0.07 -7.43
N GLY A 19 0.56 -0.86 -7.04
CA GLY A 19 -0.82 -0.40 -6.84
C GLY A 19 -1.47 -1.06 -5.63
N LYS A 20 -2.19 -0.25 -4.84
CA LYS A 20 -3.00 -0.72 -3.70
C LYS A 20 -4.38 -0.09 -3.78
N ASN A 21 -5.39 -0.87 -3.40
CA ASN A 21 -6.79 -0.47 -3.44
C ASN A 21 -7.23 0.08 -4.81
N LEU A 22 -6.94 -0.67 -5.89
CA LEU A 22 -7.16 -0.20 -7.27
C LEU A 22 -8.64 -0.05 -7.65
N SER A 23 -9.56 -0.66 -6.90
CA SER A 23 -11.01 -0.43 -7.00
C SER A 23 -11.49 0.78 -6.20
N ASP A 24 -10.63 1.36 -5.35
CA ASP A 24 -10.96 2.43 -4.40
C ASP A 24 -12.09 2.08 -3.44
N GLU A 25 -12.02 0.88 -2.87
CA GLU A 25 -12.98 0.43 -1.87
C GLU A 25 -12.69 1.11 -0.53
N GLU A 26 -13.75 1.55 0.15
CA GLU A 26 -13.69 2.08 1.51
C GLU A 26 -14.20 1.03 2.50
N TYR A 27 -13.42 0.79 3.56
CA TYR A 27 -13.74 -0.11 4.65
C TYR A 27 -13.01 0.29 5.92
N PHE A 28 -13.56 -0.12 7.07
CA PHE A 28 -12.89 0.06 8.35
C PHE A 28 -11.80 -1.00 8.56
N THR A 29 -10.61 -0.55 8.92
CA THR A 29 -9.47 -1.40 9.27
C THR A 29 -9.41 -1.73 10.75
N GLY A 30 -10.13 -0.96 11.57
CA GLY A 30 -10.26 -1.18 12.99
C GLY A 30 -10.94 0.00 13.67
N GLY A 31 -10.94 -0.03 15.00
CA GLY A 31 -11.51 1.01 15.83
C GLY A 31 -11.53 0.59 17.29
N PHE A 32 -11.95 1.51 18.15
CA PHE A 32 -12.22 1.21 19.55
C PHE A 32 -13.44 1.99 20.03
N ASP A 33 -14.13 1.43 21.03
CA ASP A 33 -15.26 2.02 21.72
C ASP A 33 -15.00 1.94 23.23
N ILE A 34 -15.04 3.10 23.90
CA ILE A 34 -15.00 3.21 25.35
C ILE A 34 -16.30 3.87 25.79
N GLY A 35 -17.40 3.10 25.75
CA GLY A 35 -18.75 3.57 26.05
C GLY A 35 -18.89 4.26 27.41
N GLY A 36 -18.08 3.88 28.41
CA GLY A 36 -18.07 4.54 29.72
C GLY A 36 -17.57 6.00 29.71
N LEU A 37 -16.89 6.44 28.64
CA LEU A 37 -16.42 7.81 28.44
C LEU A 37 -17.09 8.51 27.25
N GLY A 38 -18.01 7.83 26.54
CA GLY A 38 -18.65 8.33 25.33
C GLY A 38 -17.69 8.54 24.14
N ILE A 39 -16.55 7.85 24.12
CA ILE A 39 -15.54 7.97 23.06
C ILE A 39 -15.63 6.74 22.16
N ALA A 40 -15.74 6.97 20.85
CA ALA A 40 -15.55 5.94 19.84
C ALA A 40 -14.67 6.47 18.71
N ALA A 41 -13.84 5.61 18.14
CA ALA A 41 -13.00 5.91 17.00
C ALA A 41 -13.03 4.74 16.01
N ALA A 42 -13.03 5.08 14.72
CA ALA A 42 -12.91 4.13 13.63
C ALA A 42 -11.78 4.55 12.69
N TYR A 43 -11.02 3.57 12.21
CA TYR A 43 -9.91 3.76 11.30
C TYR A 43 -10.30 3.31 9.90
N LEU A 44 -10.33 4.23 8.95
CA LEU A 44 -10.55 3.91 7.54
C LEU A 44 -9.28 3.32 6.92
N ASN A 45 -9.45 2.47 5.91
CA ASN A 45 -8.35 2.05 5.07
C ASN A 45 -7.73 3.22 4.30
N LEU A 46 -6.51 3.01 3.81
CA LEU A 46 -5.91 3.96 2.89
C LEU A 46 -6.69 3.94 1.55
N PRO A 47 -6.91 5.12 0.94
CA PRO A 47 -7.53 5.24 -0.38
C PRO A 47 -6.65 4.59 -1.45
N ARG A 48 -7.08 4.62 -2.71
CA ARG A 48 -6.28 4.16 -3.84
C ARG A 48 -4.87 4.78 -3.84
N GLN A 49 -3.87 3.92 -4.00
CA GLN A 49 -2.45 4.31 -4.04
C GLN A 49 -1.77 3.74 -5.27
N TYR A 50 -0.90 4.55 -5.86
CA TYR A 50 0.00 4.19 -6.95
C TYR A 50 1.43 4.54 -6.54
N GLY A 51 2.39 3.77 -7.03
CA GLY A 51 3.80 4.03 -6.79
C GLY A 51 4.68 3.44 -7.87
N ILE A 52 5.93 3.87 -7.85
CA ILE A 52 7.01 3.29 -8.64
C ILE A 52 8.09 2.91 -7.67
N GLU A 53 8.56 1.68 -7.76
CA GLU A 53 9.72 1.20 -7.01
C GLU A 53 10.88 1.03 -7.99
N PHE A 54 12.06 1.50 -7.60
CA PHE A 54 13.29 1.35 -8.37
C PHE A 54 14.39 0.86 -7.45
N VAL A 55 15.07 -0.20 -7.87
CA VAL A 55 16.18 -0.79 -7.14
C VAL A 55 17.39 -0.79 -8.06
N TYR A 56 18.52 -0.31 -7.55
CA TYR A 56 19.82 -0.39 -8.22
C TYR A 56 20.80 -1.09 -7.30
N ARG A 57 21.54 -2.06 -7.83
CA ARG A 57 22.53 -2.84 -7.08
C ARG A 57 23.93 -2.40 -7.51
N PHE A 58 24.70 -1.92 -6.54
CA PHE A 58 26.11 -1.62 -6.71
C PHE A 58 26.93 -2.88 -6.42
N GLU A 59 28.04 -3.04 -7.12
CA GLU A 59 29.07 -4.06 -6.82
C GLU A 59 29.80 -3.78 -5.51
#